data_AF-A0A5C1DGX7-F1
#
_entry.id   AF-A0A5C1DGX7-F1
#
_cell.length_a   1.000
_cell.length_b   1.000
_cell.length_c   1.000
_cell.angle_alpha   90.00
_cell.angle_beta   90.00
_cell.angle_gamma   90.00
#
_symmetry.space_group_name_H-M   'P 1'
#
loop_
_entity.id
_entity.type
_entity.pdbx_description
1 polymer ?
#
loop_
_entity_poly.entity_id
_entity_poly.type
_entity_poly.pdbx_seq_one_letter_code
_entity_poly.pdbx_strand_id
1 'polypeptide(L)'
;MKWESLLSTRRFKIIQGDVKETRTPATQEGGAGLRTDFHIDHDRVVFSSAFRRLGRKTQVHPLARHDHTHNRLTHSVEVASVGRSLGNRVGVMLEHAGQLPPGYTPHDIGAVVQVACLAHDIGNPPFGHTGEDALRDWFRAERNAHWLQGLSPAEIRDVQTYEGNAHGLRMLATLEMYNGEGGMRLTSAALGTLIKYPWTADAPPAYERDKFNIYRAELPYFERVAEELGLPRHGPLQWSRHPLSYLMEAADDICYAILDLEDAVEIGILDFHEFEQLFSGFADHERVWGMHDLRQKCGTLRGVAIGRCVTEVAEKFMLHQPSLLHGEFPAKDLINLCAPAVQDALLQAKDLASNKVYRHRTKLVTELASYPCIATILDALVPAVHAYIRQGGKELTPREHLAMGLLDSHIQTGDSLYQAYMKVLDFVGAMTDNYAANMARELSGVGIL
;
A
#
# COMPACT_ATOMS: atom_id res chain seq x y z
N MET A 1 -4.35 11.81 -21.39
CA MET A 1 -5.36 10.97 -20.70
C MET A 1 -6.71 11.66 -20.74
N LYS A 2 -7.82 10.92 -20.59
CA LYS A 2 -9.20 11.43 -20.66
C LYS A 2 -10.04 10.90 -19.49
N TRP A 3 -10.84 11.74 -18.84
CA TRP A 3 -11.59 11.36 -17.64
C TRP A 3 -12.57 10.20 -17.89
N GLU A 4 -13.14 10.12 -19.09
CA GLU A 4 -14.03 9.03 -19.50
C GLU A 4 -13.36 7.65 -19.40
N SER A 5 -12.07 7.56 -19.76
CA SER A 5 -11.28 6.33 -19.64
C SER A 5 -10.74 6.14 -18.22
N LEU A 6 -10.29 7.22 -17.57
CA LEU A 6 -9.72 7.18 -16.22
C LEU A 6 -10.72 6.73 -15.15
N LEU A 7 -12.02 6.94 -15.37
CA LEU A 7 -13.10 6.48 -14.47
C LEU A 7 -13.69 5.12 -14.89
N SER A 8 -13.00 4.35 -15.75
CA SER A 8 -13.52 3.07 -16.22
C SER A 8 -13.82 2.11 -15.07
N THR A 9 -15.07 1.62 -15.06
CA THR A 9 -15.55 0.59 -14.15
C THR A 9 -15.27 -0.82 -14.65
N ARG A 10 -14.56 -0.97 -15.79
CA ARG A 10 -14.24 -2.29 -16.35
C ARG A 10 -13.34 -3.07 -15.39
N ARG A 11 -13.60 -4.38 -15.31
CA ARG A 11 -12.90 -5.34 -14.45
C ARG A 11 -12.31 -6.44 -15.31
N PHE A 12 -11.22 -7.04 -14.85
CA PHE A 12 -10.55 -8.14 -15.54
C PHE A 12 -10.50 -9.41 -14.69
N LYS A 13 -10.40 -10.55 -15.37
CA LYS A 13 -10.15 -11.89 -14.81
C LYS A 13 -9.06 -12.57 -15.60
N ILE A 14 -8.44 -13.59 -15.02
CA ILE A 14 -7.44 -14.42 -15.69
C ILE A 14 -8.07 -15.79 -16.01
N ILE A 15 -7.96 -16.23 -17.26
CA ILE A 15 -8.37 -17.57 -17.70
C ILE A 15 -7.22 -18.16 -18.49
N GLN A 16 -6.60 -19.22 -17.95
CA GLN A 16 -5.47 -19.91 -18.59
C GLN A 16 -4.32 -18.95 -18.97
N GLY A 17 -4.05 -17.96 -18.12
CA GLY A 17 -3.03 -16.93 -18.36
C GLY A 17 -3.51 -15.73 -19.18
N ASP A 18 -4.66 -15.82 -19.87
CA ASP A 18 -5.22 -14.69 -20.61
C ASP A 18 -6.00 -13.75 -19.70
N VAL A 19 -5.71 -12.45 -19.80
CA VAL A 19 -6.44 -11.40 -19.10
C VAL A 19 -7.66 -10.99 -19.93
N LYS A 20 -8.87 -11.30 -19.43
CA LYS A 20 -10.14 -11.09 -20.12
C LYS A 20 -11.06 -10.20 -19.31
N GLU A 21 -11.91 -9.43 -19.97
CA GLU A 21 -12.95 -8.66 -19.30
C GLU A 21 -13.87 -9.60 -18.51
N THR A 22 -14.31 -9.14 -17.34
CA THR A 22 -15.31 -9.84 -16.53
C THR A 22 -16.44 -8.91 -16.14
N ARG A 23 -17.66 -9.45 -16.17
CA ARG A 23 -18.86 -8.81 -15.64
C ARG A 23 -19.24 -9.50 -14.34
N THR A 24 -19.40 -8.75 -13.27
CA THR A 24 -19.84 -9.27 -11.97
C THR A 24 -21.34 -9.00 -11.82
N PRO A 25 -22.16 -9.88 -11.20
CA PRO A 25 -23.60 -9.62 -11.04
C PRO A 25 -23.92 -8.26 -10.39
N ALA A 26 -23.01 -7.78 -9.53
CA ALA A 26 -23.06 -6.45 -8.94
C ALA A 26 -23.05 -5.29 -9.96
N THR A 27 -22.51 -5.48 -11.18
CA THR A 27 -22.65 -4.52 -12.29
C THR A 27 -24.10 -4.36 -12.78
N GLN A 28 -24.98 -5.32 -12.52
CA GLN A 28 -26.41 -5.21 -12.85
C GLN A 28 -27.20 -4.41 -11.80
N GLU A 29 -26.81 -4.47 -10.52
CA GLU A 29 -27.37 -3.63 -9.44
C GLU A 29 -26.90 -2.17 -9.54
N GLY A 30 -25.70 -1.92 -10.09
CA GLY A 30 -25.25 -0.56 -10.42
C GLY A 30 -26.18 0.15 -11.39
N GLY A 31 -26.77 -0.58 -12.34
CA GLY A 31 -27.82 -0.07 -13.22
C GLY A 31 -29.15 0.23 -12.52
N ALA A 32 -29.40 -0.37 -11.34
CA ALA A 32 -30.58 -0.10 -10.51
C ALA A 32 -30.38 1.06 -9.52
N GLY A 33 -29.19 1.67 -9.48
CA GLY A 33 -28.90 2.85 -8.65
C GLY A 33 -28.76 2.58 -7.14
N LEU A 34 -28.66 1.32 -6.71
CA LEU A 34 -28.56 0.96 -5.29
C LEU A 34 -27.12 1.09 -4.75
N ARG A 35 -26.11 0.78 -5.57
CA ARG A 35 -24.68 0.90 -5.26
C ARG A 35 -23.87 1.09 -6.54
N THR A 36 -22.85 1.94 -6.51
CA THR A 36 -21.96 2.16 -7.66
C THR A 36 -20.85 1.09 -7.71
N ASP A 37 -20.18 0.95 -8.85
CA ASP A 37 -19.03 0.03 -8.99
C ASP A 37 -17.91 0.30 -7.98
N PHE A 38 -17.74 1.56 -7.58
CA PHE A 38 -16.75 1.97 -6.59
C PHE A 38 -17.17 1.61 -5.16
N HIS A 39 -18.47 1.61 -4.85
CA HIS A 39 -18.97 1.05 -3.59
C HIS A 39 -18.75 -0.47 -3.52
N ILE A 40 -18.92 -1.18 -4.64
CA ILE A 40 -18.62 -2.62 -4.72
C ILE A 40 -17.13 -2.87 -4.47
N ASP A 41 -16.24 -2.03 -5.01
CA ASP A 41 -14.80 -2.11 -4.75
C ASP A 41 -14.47 -1.88 -3.28
N HIS A 42 -15.08 -0.85 -2.69
CA HIS A 42 -14.93 -0.55 -1.27
C HIS A 42 -15.28 -1.76 -0.40
N ASP A 43 -16.45 -2.37 -0.64
CA ASP A 43 -16.87 -3.55 0.10
C ASP A 43 -15.89 -4.71 -0.07
N ARG A 44 -15.40 -4.96 -1.29
CA ARG A 44 -14.42 -6.04 -1.52
C ARG A 44 -13.14 -5.85 -0.72
N VAL A 45 -12.62 -4.63 -0.67
CA VAL A 45 -11.43 -4.32 0.14
C VAL A 45 -11.74 -4.51 1.61
N VAL A 46 -12.81 -3.91 2.14
CA VAL A 46 -13.17 -3.96 3.57
C VAL A 46 -13.46 -5.38 4.06
N PHE A 47 -14.13 -6.21 3.25
CA PHE A 47 -14.44 -7.60 3.61
C PHE A 47 -13.28 -8.58 3.38
N SER A 48 -12.19 -8.15 2.73
CA SER A 48 -11.06 -9.02 2.42
C SER A 48 -10.30 -9.49 3.66
N SER A 49 -9.67 -10.66 3.54
CA SER A 49 -8.85 -11.20 4.62
C SER A 49 -7.59 -10.35 4.81
N ALA A 50 -6.98 -9.88 3.72
CA ALA A 50 -5.83 -9.00 3.72
C ALA A 50 -6.06 -7.70 4.47
N PHE A 51 -7.17 -7.01 4.21
CA PHE A 51 -7.50 -5.78 4.90
C PHE A 51 -7.68 -6.00 6.41
N ARG A 52 -8.34 -7.10 6.81
CA ARG A 52 -8.48 -7.47 8.23
C ARG A 52 -7.13 -7.73 8.90
N ARG A 53 -6.15 -8.30 8.18
CA ARG A 53 -4.79 -8.55 8.70
C ARG A 53 -4.05 -7.26 9.04
N LEU A 54 -4.37 -6.13 8.40
CA LEU A 54 -3.80 -4.82 8.75
C LEU A 54 -4.08 -4.43 10.21
N GLY A 55 -5.17 -4.92 10.81
CA GLY A 55 -5.49 -4.68 12.22
C GLY A 55 -4.52 -5.37 13.21
N ARG A 56 -3.63 -6.22 12.71
CA ARG A 56 -2.60 -6.94 13.48
C ARG A 56 -1.19 -6.69 12.92
N LYS A 57 -1.02 -5.69 12.06
CA LYS A 57 0.28 -5.19 11.59
C LYS A 57 0.53 -3.83 12.22
N THR A 58 1.67 -3.67 12.88
CA THR A 58 2.06 -2.42 13.52
C THR A 58 2.30 -1.33 12.47
N GLN A 59 1.92 -0.11 12.85
CA GLN A 59 2.20 1.11 12.09
C GLN A 59 3.57 1.64 12.54
N VAL A 60 3.60 2.77 13.25
CA VAL A 60 4.82 3.42 13.72
C VAL A 60 5.26 2.96 15.11
N HIS A 61 4.32 2.67 16.00
CA HIS A 61 4.62 2.33 17.39
C HIS A 61 4.56 0.81 17.59
N PRO A 62 5.68 0.16 17.95
CA PRO A 62 5.66 -1.28 18.16
C PRO A 62 4.96 -1.62 19.46
N LEU A 63 3.93 -2.45 19.36
CA LEU A 63 3.25 -3.12 20.48
C LEU A 63 3.00 -2.14 21.64
N ALA A 64 2.20 -1.11 21.39
CA ALA A 64 1.75 -0.32 22.51
C ALA A 64 1.01 -1.23 23.47
N ARG A 65 1.41 -1.21 24.74
CA ARG A 65 0.64 -1.79 25.84
C ARG A 65 -0.68 -1.05 26.09
N HIS A 66 -1.01 -0.09 25.23
CA HIS A 66 -2.20 0.74 25.29
C HIS A 66 -3.12 0.35 24.12
N ASP A 67 -4.39 0.08 24.43
CA ASP A 67 -5.42 -0.34 23.47
C ASP A 67 -5.76 0.70 22.38
N HIS A 68 -5.07 1.84 22.35
CA HIS A 68 -5.40 3.02 21.56
C HIS A 68 -4.39 3.40 20.46
N THR A 69 -3.25 2.71 20.31
CA THR A 69 -2.32 3.07 19.22
C THR A 69 -2.79 2.58 17.86
N HIS A 70 -2.61 3.41 16.83
CA HIS A 70 -3.02 3.06 15.47
C HIS A 70 -2.21 1.88 14.94
N ASN A 71 -2.94 0.97 14.30
CA ASN A 71 -2.37 -0.09 13.47
C ASN A 71 -2.58 0.29 11.99
N ARG A 72 -2.06 -0.52 11.07
CA ARG A 72 -2.21 -0.25 9.63
C ARG A 72 -3.66 -0.18 9.16
N LEU A 73 -4.58 -0.87 9.84
CA LEU A 73 -6.01 -0.83 9.51
C LEU A 73 -6.62 0.53 9.86
N THR A 74 -6.39 1.02 11.09
CA THR A 74 -6.93 2.32 11.51
C THR A 74 -6.33 3.45 10.67
N HIS A 75 -5.01 3.42 10.43
CA HIS A 75 -4.34 4.36 9.51
C HIS A 75 -5.00 4.34 8.12
N SER A 76 -5.16 3.17 7.51
CA SER A 76 -5.78 3.06 6.18
C SER A 76 -7.22 3.57 6.14
N VAL A 77 -7.99 3.42 7.23
CA VAL A 77 -9.36 3.97 7.33
C VAL A 77 -9.34 5.50 7.41
N GLU A 78 -8.38 6.08 8.13
CA GLU A 78 -8.22 7.53 8.25
C GLU A 78 -7.74 8.16 6.94
N VAL A 79 -6.73 7.55 6.31
CA VAL A 79 -6.26 7.90 4.95
C VAL A 79 -7.43 7.84 3.96
N ALA A 80 -8.27 6.81 4.04
CA ALA A 80 -9.45 6.69 3.21
C ALA A 80 -10.50 7.79 3.46
N SER A 81 -10.65 8.24 4.70
CA SER A 81 -11.53 9.37 5.03
C SER A 81 -11.02 10.69 4.43
N VAL A 82 -9.70 10.94 4.54
CA VAL A 82 -9.04 12.12 3.94
C VAL A 82 -9.09 12.03 2.41
N GLY A 83 -8.77 10.88 1.83
CA GLY A 83 -8.81 10.61 0.40
C GLY A 83 -10.20 10.78 -0.20
N ARG A 84 -11.25 10.29 0.48
CA ARG A 84 -12.65 10.54 0.09
C ARG A 84 -12.97 12.03 0.08
N SER A 85 -12.49 12.78 1.06
CA SER A 85 -12.74 14.22 1.17
C SER A 85 -12.04 14.99 0.05
N LEU A 86 -10.79 14.63 -0.26
CA LEU A 86 -10.04 15.13 -1.43
C LEU A 86 -10.77 14.83 -2.73
N GLY A 87 -11.15 13.57 -2.94
CA GLY A 87 -11.84 13.12 -4.15
C GLY A 87 -13.20 13.78 -4.34
N ASN A 88 -14.01 13.91 -3.28
CA ASN A 88 -15.29 14.64 -3.33
C ASN A 88 -15.08 16.10 -3.76
N ARG A 89 -14.09 16.80 -3.15
CA ARG A 89 -13.83 18.21 -3.45
C ARG A 89 -13.35 18.39 -4.89
N VAL A 90 -12.40 17.57 -5.34
CA VAL A 90 -11.94 17.56 -6.73
C VAL A 90 -13.10 17.22 -7.67
N GLY A 91 -13.94 16.26 -7.33
CA GLY A 91 -15.13 15.89 -8.10
C GLY A 91 -16.09 17.06 -8.31
N VAL A 92 -16.38 17.84 -7.27
CA VAL A 92 -17.21 19.05 -7.38
C VAL A 92 -16.55 20.10 -8.28
N MET A 93 -15.22 20.27 -8.17
CA MET A 93 -14.49 21.21 -9.03
C MET A 93 -14.46 20.75 -10.49
N LEU A 94 -14.36 19.45 -10.77
CA LEU A 94 -14.47 18.88 -12.11
C LEU A 94 -15.87 19.07 -12.70
N GLU A 95 -16.91 18.86 -11.89
CA GLU A 95 -18.31 19.07 -12.29
C GLU A 95 -18.57 20.52 -12.66
N HIS A 96 -18.18 21.47 -11.79
CA HIS A 96 -18.30 22.91 -12.07
C HIS A 96 -17.50 23.35 -13.31
N ALA A 97 -16.37 22.69 -13.60
CA ALA A 97 -15.58 22.94 -14.80
C ALA A 97 -16.14 22.27 -16.06
N GLY A 98 -17.22 21.48 -15.97
CA GLY A 98 -17.77 20.71 -17.09
C GLY A 98 -16.87 19.57 -17.57
N GLN A 99 -15.98 19.07 -16.69
CA GLN A 99 -14.97 18.06 -17.00
C GLN A 99 -15.27 16.69 -16.37
N LEU A 100 -16.28 16.60 -15.50
CA LEU A 100 -16.76 15.32 -14.96
C LEU A 100 -17.55 14.58 -16.06
N PRO A 101 -17.19 13.34 -16.41
CA PRO A 101 -17.92 12.60 -17.44
C PRO A 101 -19.40 12.37 -17.09
N PRO A 102 -20.31 12.34 -18.09
CA PRO A 102 -21.71 12.03 -17.85
C PRO A 102 -21.91 10.67 -17.17
N GLY A 103 -22.85 10.61 -16.22
CA GLY A 103 -23.14 9.38 -15.47
C GLY A 103 -22.29 9.17 -14.22
N TYR A 104 -21.31 10.04 -13.96
CA TYR A 104 -20.55 10.07 -12.73
C TYR A 104 -20.93 11.29 -11.89
N THR A 105 -20.76 11.15 -10.57
CA THR A 105 -20.97 12.21 -9.59
C THR A 105 -19.65 12.57 -8.91
N PRO A 106 -19.55 13.74 -8.24
CA PRO A 106 -18.40 14.04 -7.39
C PRO A 106 -18.06 12.96 -6.37
N HIS A 107 -19.08 12.25 -5.87
CA HIS A 107 -18.92 11.16 -4.91
C HIS A 107 -18.27 9.92 -5.51
N ASP A 108 -18.36 9.71 -6.82
CA ASP A 108 -17.66 8.61 -7.49
C ASP A 108 -16.15 8.84 -7.50
N ILE A 109 -15.69 10.09 -7.68
CA ILE A 109 -14.27 10.45 -7.53
C ILE A 109 -13.82 10.20 -6.10
N GLY A 110 -14.63 10.62 -5.12
CA GLY A 110 -14.42 10.33 -3.70
C GLY A 110 -14.28 8.84 -3.42
N ALA A 111 -15.19 8.03 -3.94
CA ALA A 111 -15.21 6.59 -3.74
C ALA A 111 -13.99 5.89 -4.38
N VAL A 112 -13.58 6.26 -5.60
CA VAL A 112 -12.36 5.71 -6.23
C VAL A 112 -11.12 5.97 -5.40
N VAL A 113 -10.94 7.22 -4.95
CA VAL A 113 -9.79 7.59 -4.11
C VAL A 113 -9.86 6.87 -2.77
N GLN A 114 -11.04 6.77 -2.17
CA GLN A 114 -11.26 6.07 -0.91
C GLN A 114 -10.86 4.59 -1.00
N VAL A 115 -11.25 3.89 -2.08
CA VAL A 115 -10.88 2.48 -2.31
C VAL A 115 -9.38 2.32 -2.39
N ALA A 116 -8.70 3.16 -3.18
CA ALA A 116 -7.25 3.11 -3.32
C ALA A 116 -6.56 3.38 -1.98
N CYS A 117 -7.06 4.34 -1.20
CA CYS A 117 -6.56 4.64 0.15
C CYS A 117 -6.76 3.48 1.13
N LEU A 118 -7.88 2.76 1.09
CA LEU A 118 -8.07 1.57 1.93
C LEU A 118 -7.07 0.45 1.60
N ALA A 119 -6.70 0.35 0.32
CA ALA A 119 -5.85 -0.72 -0.18
C ALA A 119 -4.35 -0.35 -0.26
N HIS A 120 -3.96 0.91 -0.01
CA HIS A 120 -2.58 1.39 -0.24
C HIS A 120 -1.53 0.56 0.51
N ASP A 121 -1.86 0.15 1.73
CA ASP A 121 -0.95 -0.53 2.64
C ASP A 121 -1.12 -2.06 2.66
N ILE A 122 -2.00 -2.61 1.82
CA ILE A 122 -2.45 -4.01 1.89
C ILE A 122 -1.34 -5.04 1.62
N GLY A 123 -0.29 -4.63 0.89
CA GLY A 123 0.83 -5.49 0.51
C GLY A 123 2.06 -5.40 1.41
N ASN A 124 2.08 -4.51 2.42
CA ASN A 124 3.23 -4.42 3.33
C ASN A 124 3.44 -5.74 4.08
N PRO A 125 4.69 -6.19 4.28
CA PRO A 125 4.97 -7.41 5.02
C PRO A 125 4.77 -7.19 6.53
N PRO A 126 4.85 -8.24 7.37
CA PRO A 126 5.00 -8.06 8.82
C PRO A 126 6.18 -7.12 9.12
N PHE A 127 6.07 -6.31 10.17
CA PHE A 127 7.05 -5.28 10.55
C PHE A 127 7.23 -4.13 9.54
N GLY A 128 6.32 -3.97 8.57
CA GLY A 128 6.30 -2.81 7.68
C GLY A 128 7.55 -2.66 6.83
N HIS A 129 8.07 -1.43 6.71
CA HIS A 129 9.26 -1.14 5.89
C HIS A 129 10.49 -1.96 6.31
N THR A 130 10.68 -2.19 7.61
CA THR A 130 11.80 -3.01 8.09
C THR A 130 11.65 -4.48 7.69
N GLY A 131 10.41 -4.97 7.59
CA GLY A 131 10.13 -6.28 7.01
C GLY A 131 10.48 -6.36 5.53
N GLU A 132 10.22 -5.29 4.76
CA GLU A 132 10.65 -5.21 3.36
C GLU A 132 12.17 -5.27 3.26
N ASP A 133 12.88 -4.49 4.08
CA ASP A 133 14.34 -4.47 4.09
C ASP A 133 14.92 -5.83 4.50
N ALA A 134 14.32 -6.50 5.50
CA ALA A 134 14.73 -7.84 5.91
C ALA A 134 14.53 -8.89 4.79
N LEU A 135 13.42 -8.81 4.03
CA LEU A 135 13.17 -9.66 2.87
C LEU A 135 14.21 -9.40 1.76
N ARG A 136 14.47 -8.12 1.44
CA ARG A 136 15.48 -7.70 0.45
C ARG A 136 16.86 -8.19 0.83
N ASP A 137 17.28 -7.93 2.07
CA ASP A 137 18.60 -8.28 2.57
C ASP A 137 18.85 -9.78 2.53
N TRP A 138 17.83 -10.59 2.85
CA TRP A 138 17.96 -12.05 2.77
C TRP A 138 18.23 -12.51 1.33
N PHE A 139 17.45 -12.05 0.34
CA PHE A 139 17.65 -12.43 -1.07
C PHE A 139 18.89 -11.77 -1.71
N ARG A 140 19.38 -10.65 -1.18
CA ARG A 140 20.59 -9.94 -1.65
C ARG A 140 21.88 -10.47 -1.01
N ALA A 141 21.80 -11.19 0.10
CA ALA A 141 22.97 -11.73 0.78
C ALA A 141 23.76 -12.69 -0.11
N GLU A 142 25.09 -12.55 -0.15
CA GLU A 142 25.98 -13.37 -0.98
C GLU A 142 25.82 -14.87 -0.71
N ARG A 143 25.65 -15.26 0.57
CA ARG A 143 25.40 -16.64 0.97
C ARG A 143 24.16 -17.25 0.31
N ASN A 144 23.18 -16.42 -0.09
CA ASN A 144 21.91 -16.83 -0.67
C ASN A 144 21.88 -16.69 -2.20
N ALA A 145 22.96 -16.20 -2.83
CA ALA A 145 23.00 -15.99 -4.29
C ALA A 145 22.78 -17.27 -5.11
N HIS A 146 23.14 -18.43 -4.57
CA HIS A 146 22.92 -19.71 -5.23
C HIS A 146 21.43 -20.07 -5.38
N TRP A 147 20.56 -19.58 -4.50
CA TRP A 147 19.11 -19.79 -4.62
C TRP A 147 18.51 -19.09 -5.84
N LEU A 148 19.17 -18.05 -6.33
CA LEU A 148 18.74 -17.26 -7.50
C LEU A 148 19.14 -17.90 -8.83
N GLN A 149 19.95 -18.97 -8.82
CA GLN A 149 20.36 -19.63 -10.05
C GLN A 149 19.17 -20.25 -10.78
N GLY A 150 19.03 -19.91 -12.06
CA GLY A 150 17.93 -20.35 -12.92
C GLY A 150 16.74 -19.39 -13.01
N LEU A 151 16.77 -18.28 -12.27
CA LEU A 151 15.87 -17.16 -12.50
C LEU A 151 16.46 -16.25 -13.58
N SER A 152 15.61 -15.61 -14.38
CA SER A 152 16.01 -14.53 -15.28
C SER A 152 16.39 -13.26 -14.50
N PRO A 153 17.16 -12.31 -15.09
CA PRO A 153 17.52 -11.07 -14.41
C PRO A 153 16.32 -10.27 -13.88
N ALA A 154 15.21 -10.29 -14.61
CA ALA A 154 13.97 -9.63 -14.23
C ALA A 154 13.31 -10.31 -13.01
N GLU A 155 13.25 -11.64 -12.99
CA GLU A 155 12.72 -12.41 -11.86
C GLU A 155 13.61 -12.28 -10.61
N ILE A 156 14.94 -12.26 -10.80
CA ILE A 156 15.90 -11.97 -9.72
C ILE A 156 15.61 -10.60 -9.12
N ARG A 157 15.38 -9.59 -9.97
CA ARG A 157 15.12 -8.23 -9.52
C ARG A 157 13.84 -8.15 -8.69
N ASP A 158 12.77 -8.83 -9.09
CA ASP A 158 11.53 -8.90 -8.32
C ASP A 158 11.76 -9.48 -6.92
N VAL A 159 12.35 -10.68 -6.82
CA VAL A 159 12.54 -11.37 -5.53
C VAL A 159 13.52 -10.63 -4.62
N GLN A 160 14.54 -9.98 -5.19
CA GLN A 160 15.52 -9.20 -4.42
C GLN A 160 15.00 -7.82 -4.00
N THR A 161 13.90 -7.33 -4.56
CA THR A 161 13.45 -5.95 -4.30
C THR A 161 12.22 -5.87 -3.44
N TYR A 162 11.43 -6.95 -3.26
CA TYR A 162 10.15 -7.00 -2.51
C TYR A 162 9.62 -5.63 -2.07
N GLU A 163 8.54 -5.18 -2.69
CA GLU A 163 7.99 -3.84 -2.43
C GLU A 163 6.51 -3.96 -2.10
N GLY A 164 6.07 -3.34 -1.01
CA GLY A 164 4.71 -3.46 -0.49
C GLY A 164 3.64 -2.92 -1.44
N ASN A 165 3.93 -1.89 -2.23
CA ASN A 165 3.05 -1.37 -3.29
C ASN A 165 2.92 -2.38 -4.44
N ALA A 166 4.02 -3.04 -4.83
CA ALA A 166 3.98 -4.11 -5.84
C ALA A 166 3.22 -5.34 -5.34
N HIS A 167 3.48 -5.72 -4.09
CA HIS A 167 2.73 -6.78 -3.44
C HIS A 167 1.26 -6.39 -3.24
N GLY A 168 0.96 -5.11 -3.07
CA GLY A 168 -0.41 -4.59 -3.02
C GLY A 168 -1.17 -4.88 -4.32
N LEU A 169 -0.58 -4.61 -5.48
CA LEU A 169 -1.19 -4.98 -6.77
C LEU A 169 -1.39 -6.50 -6.85
N ARG A 170 -0.39 -7.30 -6.47
CA ARG A 170 -0.48 -8.76 -6.47
C ARG A 170 -1.59 -9.29 -5.56
N MET A 171 -1.75 -8.72 -4.36
CA MET A 171 -2.83 -9.05 -3.45
C MET A 171 -4.21 -8.83 -4.09
N LEU A 172 -4.39 -7.70 -4.77
CA LEU A 172 -5.67 -7.31 -5.35
C LEU A 172 -5.97 -7.97 -6.71
N ALA A 173 -4.95 -8.21 -7.54
CA ALA A 173 -5.09 -8.73 -8.89
C ALA A 173 -4.92 -10.25 -8.98
N THR A 174 -4.28 -10.88 -7.99
CA THR A 174 -3.90 -12.29 -8.05
C THR A 174 -4.41 -13.10 -6.86
N LEU A 175 -4.25 -12.62 -5.61
CA LEU A 175 -4.34 -13.51 -4.44
C LEU A 175 -5.71 -13.53 -3.73
N GLU A 176 -6.33 -12.38 -3.50
CA GLU A 176 -7.56 -12.31 -2.70
C GLU A 176 -8.81 -12.65 -3.51
N MET A 177 -9.83 -13.22 -2.86
CA MET A 177 -11.09 -13.64 -3.48
C MET A 177 -10.92 -14.69 -4.60
N TYR A 178 -10.80 -14.27 -5.86
CA TYR A 178 -10.65 -15.17 -7.01
C TYR A 178 -9.17 -15.48 -7.26
N ASN A 179 -8.55 -16.24 -6.35
CA ASN A 179 -7.13 -16.57 -6.35
C ASN A 179 -6.68 -17.19 -7.69
N GLY A 180 -5.68 -16.60 -8.34
CA GLY A 180 -5.16 -17.01 -9.65
C GLY A 180 -6.06 -16.66 -10.84
N GLU A 181 -7.25 -16.10 -10.60
CA GLU A 181 -8.29 -15.84 -11.61
C GLU A 181 -8.70 -14.35 -11.67
N GLY A 182 -7.80 -13.44 -11.28
CA GLY A 182 -8.01 -11.98 -11.30
C GLY A 182 -8.29 -11.35 -9.93
N GLY A 183 -8.04 -12.07 -8.83
CA GLY A 183 -8.03 -11.52 -7.48
C GLY A 183 -9.37 -10.93 -7.06
N MET A 184 -9.36 -9.74 -6.45
CA MET A 184 -10.56 -9.02 -6.04
C MET A 184 -11.37 -8.47 -7.22
N ARG A 185 -10.81 -8.45 -8.44
CA ARG A 185 -11.44 -7.94 -9.66
C ARG A 185 -11.99 -6.52 -9.50
N LEU A 186 -11.21 -5.62 -8.87
CA LEU A 186 -11.58 -4.20 -8.69
C LEU A 186 -11.73 -3.47 -10.04
N THR A 187 -12.37 -2.30 -10.03
CA THR A 187 -12.45 -1.45 -11.23
C THR A 187 -11.06 -1.02 -11.70
N SER A 188 -10.93 -0.80 -13.01
CA SER A 188 -9.70 -0.27 -13.60
C SER A 188 -9.34 1.09 -12.98
N ALA A 189 -10.31 1.96 -12.71
CA ALA A 189 -10.08 3.25 -12.05
C ALA A 189 -9.47 3.10 -10.65
N ALA A 190 -9.99 2.19 -9.82
CA ALA A 190 -9.47 1.93 -8.48
C ALA A 190 -8.03 1.38 -8.54
N LEU A 191 -7.78 0.40 -9.42
CA LEU A 191 -6.44 -0.14 -9.63
C LEU A 191 -5.47 0.92 -10.14
N GLY A 192 -5.84 1.71 -11.14
CA GLY A 192 -5.00 2.81 -11.63
C GLY A 192 -4.66 3.83 -10.55
N THR A 193 -5.64 4.17 -9.71
CA THR A 193 -5.47 5.12 -8.59
C THR A 193 -4.53 4.60 -7.51
N LEU A 194 -4.56 3.31 -7.21
CA LEU A 194 -3.65 2.67 -6.26
C LEU A 194 -2.17 2.71 -6.73
N ILE A 195 -1.95 2.70 -8.04
CA ILE A 195 -0.61 2.49 -8.61
C ILE A 195 0.18 3.79 -8.60
N LYS A 196 0.99 3.94 -7.55
CA LYS A 196 1.89 5.07 -7.32
C LYS A 196 3.10 5.07 -8.26
N TYR A 197 3.65 3.89 -8.51
CA TYR A 197 4.86 3.64 -9.27
C TYR A 197 4.55 2.71 -10.45
N PRO A 198 3.91 3.20 -11.53
CA PRO A 198 3.43 2.42 -12.68
C PRO A 198 4.58 1.90 -13.56
N TRP A 199 5.47 1.10 -12.99
CA TRP A 199 6.59 0.47 -13.66
C TRP A 199 7.00 -0.82 -12.94
N THR A 200 7.83 -1.63 -13.61
CA THR A 200 8.38 -2.89 -13.06
C THR A 200 9.66 -2.66 -12.26
N ALA A 201 10.08 -3.67 -11.48
CA ALA A 201 11.27 -3.62 -10.64
C ALA A 201 12.59 -3.37 -11.41
N ASP A 202 12.59 -3.68 -12.70
CA ASP A 202 13.70 -3.53 -13.65
C ASP A 202 13.47 -2.43 -14.69
N ALA A 203 12.53 -1.52 -14.44
CA ALA A 203 12.42 -0.26 -15.16
C ALA A 203 13.43 0.77 -14.63
N PRO A 204 13.89 1.74 -15.46
CA PRO A 204 14.87 2.75 -15.05
C PRO A 204 14.56 3.45 -13.71
N PRO A 205 13.32 3.92 -13.42
CA PRO A 205 13.03 4.60 -12.15
C PRO A 205 13.14 3.70 -10.92
N ALA A 206 12.96 2.39 -11.07
CA ALA A 206 13.04 1.44 -9.96
C ALA A 206 14.49 1.22 -9.50
N TYR A 207 15.49 1.37 -10.39
CA TYR A 207 16.90 1.23 -10.02
C TYR A 207 17.40 2.32 -9.08
N GLU A 208 16.77 3.50 -9.10
CA GLU A 208 17.19 4.63 -8.27
C GLU A 208 16.63 4.56 -6.84
N ARG A 209 15.45 3.95 -6.65
CA ARG A 209 14.68 4.06 -5.40
C ARG A 209 14.15 2.74 -4.85
N ASP A 210 14.34 1.63 -5.54
CA ASP A 210 13.73 0.33 -5.20
C ASP A 210 12.19 0.42 -5.02
N LYS A 211 11.54 1.36 -5.71
CA LYS A 211 10.09 1.59 -5.69
C LYS A 211 9.46 1.21 -7.03
N PHE A 212 8.42 0.38 -7.01
CA PHE A 212 7.68 -0.08 -8.18
C PHE A 212 6.33 -0.71 -7.74
N ASN A 213 5.37 -0.87 -8.64
CA ASN A 213 4.10 -1.53 -8.34
C ASN A 213 3.84 -2.81 -9.15
N ILE A 214 4.66 -3.13 -10.13
CA ILE A 214 4.35 -4.17 -11.12
C ILE A 214 5.43 -5.24 -11.07
N TYR A 215 5.18 -6.34 -10.36
CA TYR A 215 5.99 -7.55 -10.52
C TYR A 215 5.84 -8.09 -11.95
N ARG A 216 6.83 -8.86 -12.41
CA ARG A 216 6.77 -9.57 -13.70
C ARG A 216 5.55 -10.49 -13.81
N ALA A 217 5.15 -11.11 -12.70
CA ALA A 217 3.93 -11.92 -12.64
C ALA A 217 2.64 -11.13 -12.93
N GLU A 218 2.56 -9.86 -12.51
CA GLU A 218 1.37 -9.01 -12.66
C GLU A 218 1.41 -8.11 -13.91
N LEU A 219 2.54 -8.06 -14.62
CA LEU A 219 2.73 -7.22 -15.79
C LEU A 219 1.63 -7.39 -16.86
N PRO A 220 1.27 -8.61 -17.32
CA PRO A 220 0.22 -8.76 -18.33
C PRO A 220 -1.15 -8.25 -17.85
N TYR A 221 -1.45 -8.39 -16.56
CA TYR A 221 -2.69 -7.89 -15.97
C TYR A 221 -2.72 -6.36 -15.95
N PHE A 222 -1.63 -5.73 -15.50
CA PHE A 222 -1.55 -4.28 -15.46
C PHE A 222 -1.53 -3.65 -16.86
N GLU A 223 -0.93 -4.29 -17.86
CA GLU A 223 -0.97 -3.80 -19.25
C GLU A 223 -2.41 -3.61 -19.73
N ARG A 224 -3.32 -4.55 -19.44
CA ARG A 224 -4.74 -4.43 -19.78
C ARG A 224 -5.46 -3.31 -19.02
N VAL A 225 -5.10 -3.11 -17.75
CA VAL A 225 -5.63 -2.00 -16.93
C VAL A 225 -5.15 -0.65 -17.49
N ALA A 226 -3.86 -0.53 -17.80
CA ALA A 226 -3.27 0.68 -18.36
C ALA A 226 -3.84 1.03 -19.74
N GLU A 227 -4.08 0.03 -20.59
CA GLU A 227 -4.75 0.19 -21.88
C GLU A 227 -6.19 0.69 -21.72
N GLU A 228 -6.97 0.12 -20.80
CA GLU A 228 -8.36 0.53 -20.54
C GLU A 228 -8.43 1.99 -20.03
N LEU A 229 -7.51 2.36 -19.15
CA LEU A 229 -7.40 3.72 -18.59
C LEU A 229 -6.80 4.73 -19.58
N GLY A 230 -6.19 4.25 -20.67
CA GLY A 230 -5.46 5.08 -21.62
C GLY A 230 -4.24 5.77 -20.98
N LEU A 231 -3.52 5.07 -20.09
CA LEU A 231 -2.28 5.58 -19.48
C LEU A 231 -1.16 5.60 -20.53
N PRO A 232 -0.53 6.76 -20.80
CA PRO A 232 0.62 6.84 -21.71
C PRO A 232 1.74 5.89 -21.29
N ARG A 233 2.36 5.24 -22.27
CA ARG A 233 3.48 4.31 -22.07
C ARG A 233 4.80 5.04 -22.36
N HIS A 234 5.75 5.00 -21.43
CA HIS A 234 7.08 5.63 -21.54
C HIS A 234 8.21 4.64 -21.85
N GLY A 235 7.84 3.40 -22.20
CA GLY A 235 8.75 2.31 -22.51
C GLY A 235 8.07 0.95 -22.33
N PRO A 236 8.77 -0.17 -22.54
CA PRO A 236 8.17 -1.49 -22.39
C PRO A 236 7.69 -1.78 -20.96
N LEU A 237 8.18 -1.06 -19.95
CA LEU A 237 8.03 -1.41 -18.54
C LEU A 237 7.57 -0.24 -17.67
N GLN A 238 7.06 0.83 -18.27
CA GLN A 238 6.73 2.07 -17.57
C GLN A 238 5.56 2.80 -18.22
N TRP A 239 4.66 3.32 -17.39
CA TRP A 239 3.51 4.14 -17.79
C TRP A 239 3.47 5.46 -17.02
N SER A 240 2.64 6.40 -17.48
CA SER A 240 2.25 7.56 -16.69
C SER A 240 1.37 7.13 -15.52
N ARG A 241 1.51 7.85 -14.41
CA ARG A 241 0.68 7.65 -13.22
C ARG A 241 -0.74 8.16 -13.45
N HIS A 242 -1.72 7.44 -12.89
CA HIS A 242 -3.11 7.87 -12.88
C HIS A 242 -3.27 9.16 -12.07
N PRO A 243 -3.97 10.21 -12.54
CA PRO A 243 -4.09 11.48 -11.82
C PRO A 243 -4.62 11.33 -10.39
N LEU A 244 -5.67 10.54 -10.16
CA LEU A 244 -6.21 10.35 -8.81
C LEU A 244 -5.24 9.68 -7.83
N SER A 245 -4.18 9.00 -8.32
CA SER A 245 -3.15 8.43 -7.45
C SER A 245 -2.40 9.50 -6.66
N TYR A 246 -2.29 10.73 -7.20
CA TYR A 246 -1.70 11.85 -6.47
C TYR A 246 -2.55 12.29 -5.27
N LEU A 247 -3.88 12.14 -5.34
CA LEU A 247 -4.77 12.42 -4.22
C LEU A 247 -4.63 11.36 -3.12
N MET A 248 -4.50 10.08 -3.51
CA MET A 248 -4.23 8.99 -2.56
C MET A 248 -2.90 9.20 -1.84
N GLU A 249 -1.83 9.56 -2.56
CA GLU A 249 -0.53 9.85 -1.93
C GLU A 249 -0.61 11.06 -1.01
N ALA A 250 -1.27 12.15 -1.43
CA ALA A 250 -1.43 13.31 -0.57
C ALA A 250 -2.25 12.99 0.69
N ALA A 251 -3.28 12.14 0.60
CA ALA A 251 -4.03 11.67 1.76
C ALA A 251 -3.14 10.92 2.75
N ASP A 252 -2.32 9.99 2.25
CA ASP A 252 -1.39 9.20 3.06
C ASP A 252 -0.34 10.09 3.72
N ASP A 253 0.29 11.00 2.97
CA ASP A 253 1.28 11.94 3.48
C ASP A 253 0.73 12.89 4.57
N ILE A 254 -0.52 13.36 4.41
CA ILE A 254 -1.20 14.20 5.42
C ILE A 254 -1.45 13.41 6.70
N CYS A 255 -2.01 12.20 6.58
CA CYS A 255 -2.29 11.33 7.72
C CYS A 255 -1.01 10.94 8.44
N TYR A 256 0.01 10.50 7.71
CA TYR A 256 1.31 10.12 8.27
C TYR A 256 1.98 11.26 9.02
N ALA A 257 1.93 12.49 8.49
CA ALA A 257 2.53 13.64 9.16
C ALA A 257 1.80 14.05 10.44
N ILE A 258 0.47 13.96 10.48
CA ILE A 258 -0.34 14.52 11.58
C ILE A 258 -0.67 13.45 12.63
N LEU A 259 -1.17 12.29 12.20
CA LEU A 259 -1.71 11.26 13.09
C LEU A 259 -0.61 10.53 13.86
N ASP A 260 0.53 10.24 13.22
CA ASP A 260 1.67 9.62 13.91
C ASP A 260 2.20 10.51 15.06
N LEU A 261 2.12 11.84 14.90
CA LEU A 261 2.50 12.77 15.95
C LEU A 261 1.44 12.88 17.05
N GLU A 262 0.15 12.84 16.68
CA GLU A 262 -0.94 12.76 17.66
C GLU A 262 -0.77 11.53 18.56
N ASP A 263 -0.51 10.36 17.97
CA ASP A 263 -0.19 9.13 18.70
C ASP A 263 1.02 9.29 19.61
N ALA A 264 2.09 9.93 19.11
CA ALA A 264 3.29 10.18 19.89
C ALA A 264 3.02 11.08 21.11
N VAL A 265 2.09 12.03 21.03
CA VAL A 265 1.63 12.83 22.17
C VAL A 265 0.86 11.97 23.16
N GLU A 266 -0.06 11.13 22.67
CA GLU A 266 -0.90 10.28 23.55
C GLU A 266 -0.08 9.29 24.38
N ILE A 267 1.01 8.75 23.83
CA ILE A 267 1.90 7.82 24.53
C ILE A 267 3.07 8.51 25.25
N GLY A 268 3.11 9.85 25.24
CA GLY A 268 4.10 10.65 25.97
C GLY A 268 5.51 10.66 25.38
N ILE A 269 5.67 10.34 24.10
CA ILE A 269 6.94 10.49 23.37
C ILE A 269 7.14 11.96 22.96
N LEU A 270 6.05 12.65 22.61
CA LEU A 270 6.06 14.04 22.16
C LEU A 270 5.33 14.95 23.16
N ASP A 271 5.86 16.14 23.41
CA ASP A 271 5.16 17.14 24.21
C ASP A 271 4.05 17.81 23.40
N PHE A 272 2.89 18.05 24.02
CA PHE A 272 1.76 18.68 23.36
C PHE A 272 2.12 20.04 22.74
N HIS A 273 2.95 20.84 23.41
CA HIS A 273 3.31 22.16 22.90
C HIS A 273 4.08 22.07 21.58
N GLU A 274 4.89 21.03 21.40
CA GLU A 274 5.59 20.79 20.13
C GLU A 274 4.60 20.43 19.01
N PHE A 275 3.56 19.66 19.31
CA PHE A 275 2.48 19.37 18.37
C PHE A 275 1.63 20.61 18.06
N GLU A 276 1.28 21.41 19.08
CA GLU A 276 0.52 22.64 18.93
C GLU A 276 1.23 23.68 18.07
N GLN A 277 2.54 23.84 18.26
CA GLN A 277 3.34 24.80 17.49
C GLN A 277 3.25 24.56 15.98
N LEU A 278 3.24 23.30 15.54
CA LEU A 278 3.16 22.93 14.11
C LEU A 278 1.90 23.46 13.43
N PHE A 279 0.77 23.48 14.16
CA PHE A 279 -0.55 23.77 13.59
C PHE A 279 -1.18 25.07 14.13
N SER A 280 -0.45 25.79 14.98
CA SER A 280 -0.84 27.08 15.56
C SER A 280 -1.28 28.09 14.50
N GLY A 281 -0.60 28.14 13.35
CA GLY A 281 -0.95 29.02 12.23
C GLY A 281 -2.24 28.65 11.49
N PHE A 282 -2.83 27.49 11.76
CA PHE A 282 -4.07 27.04 11.11
C PHE A 282 -5.31 27.24 11.97
N ALA A 283 -5.17 27.28 13.29
CA ALA A 283 -6.28 27.28 14.24
C ALA A 283 -6.41 28.60 15.00
N ASP A 284 -7.64 28.95 15.38
CA ASP A 284 -7.89 30.04 16.31
C ASP A 284 -7.46 29.63 17.73
N HIS A 285 -6.41 30.28 18.24
CA HIS A 285 -5.80 29.95 19.52
C HIS A 285 -6.81 29.95 20.67
N GLU A 286 -7.70 30.94 20.77
CA GLU A 286 -8.60 31.07 21.94
C GLU A 286 -9.50 29.85 22.15
N ARG A 287 -9.92 29.22 21.05
CA ARG A 287 -10.76 28.02 21.09
C ARG A 287 -10.04 26.78 21.62
N VAL A 288 -8.74 26.64 21.33
CA VAL A 288 -7.92 25.49 21.76
C VAL A 288 -7.51 25.63 23.22
N TRP A 289 -7.16 26.84 23.67
CA TRP A 289 -6.77 27.12 25.06
C TRP A 289 -7.90 26.95 26.07
N GLY A 290 -9.15 27.18 25.66
CA GLY A 290 -10.33 26.96 26.51
C GLY A 290 -10.62 25.49 26.85
N MET A 291 -9.93 24.53 26.22
CA MET A 291 -10.10 23.09 26.48
C MET A 291 -9.16 22.62 27.59
N HIS A 292 -9.64 21.73 28.46
CA HIS A 292 -8.83 21.16 29.54
C HIS A 292 -8.30 19.76 29.23
N ASP A 293 -8.94 19.02 28.32
CA ASP A 293 -8.54 17.67 27.93
C ASP A 293 -7.55 17.69 26.76
N LEU A 294 -6.42 17.01 26.93
CA LEU A 294 -5.34 16.94 25.94
C LEU A 294 -5.82 16.30 24.64
N ARG A 295 -6.64 15.23 24.73
CA ARG A 295 -7.16 14.54 23.53
C ARG A 295 -8.07 15.45 22.71
N GLN A 296 -8.94 16.22 23.37
CA GLN A 296 -9.77 17.22 22.70
C GLN A 296 -8.94 18.30 21.99
N LYS A 297 -7.82 18.74 22.59
CA LYS A 297 -6.90 19.69 21.95
C LYS A 297 -6.27 19.11 20.70
N CYS A 298 -5.66 17.92 20.79
CA CYS A 298 -5.04 17.24 19.65
C CYS A 298 -6.06 17.01 18.53
N GLY A 299 -7.24 16.45 18.85
CA GLY A 299 -8.27 16.18 17.87
C GLY A 299 -8.82 17.43 17.18
N THR A 300 -8.88 18.57 17.89
CA THR A 300 -9.29 19.86 17.31
C THR A 300 -8.22 20.40 16.35
N LEU A 301 -6.96 20.42 16.77
CA LEU A 301 -5.84 20.86 15.94
C LEU A 301 -5.70 20.00 14.68
N ARG A 302 -5.78 18.67 14.83
CA ARG A 302 -5.82 17.71 13.72
C ARG A 302 -6.94 18.06 12.74
N GLY A 303 -8.16 18.23 13.22
CA GLY A 303 -9.33 18.48 12.35
C GLY A 303 -9.15 19.75 11.51
N VAL A 304 -8.63 20.81 12.12
CA VAL A 304 -8.32 22.07 11.42
C VAL A 304 -7.19 21.90 10.41
N ALA A 305 -6.08 21.27 10.82
CA ALA A 305 -4.92 21.04 9.96
C ALA A 305 -5.26 20.17 8.73
N ILE A 306 -5.94 19.05 8.94
CA ILE A 306 -6.40 18.18 7.84
C ILE A 306 -7.35 18.94 6.91
N GLY A 307 -8.33 19.68 7.46
CA GLY A 307 -9.27 20.46 6.65
C GLY A 307 -8.58 21.49 5.76
N ARG A 308 -7.54 22.16 6.27
CA ARG A 308 -6.72 23.09 5.51
C ARG A 308 -5.94 22.38 4.40
N CYS A 309 -5.25 21.28 4.72
CA CYS A 309 -4.50 20.49 3.76
C CYS A 309 -5.38 19.94 2.64
N VAL A 310 -6.56 19.40 2.96
CA VAL A 310 -7.53 18.88 1.98
C VAL A 310 -7.96 19.98 1.01
N THR A 311 -8.23 21.18 1.52
CA THR A 311 -8.63 22.32 0.69
C THR A 311 -7.52 22.71 -0.28
N GLU A 312 -6.31 22.91 0.22
CA GLU A 312 -5.18 23.33 -0.61
C GLU A 312 -4.77 22.27 -1.63
N VAL A 313 -4.67 21.00 -1.24
CA VAL A 313 -4.28 19.91 -2.15
C VAL A 313 -5.29 19.76 -3.29
N ALA A 314 -6.59 19.84 -3.01
CA ALA A 314 -7.61 19.78 -4.07
C ALA A 314 -7.52 20.97 -5.04
N GLU A 315 -7.24 22.18 -4.53
CA GLU A 315 -7.01 23.35 -5.37
C GLU A 315 -5.76 23.19 -6.25
N LYS A 316 -4.66 22.67 -5.70
CA LYS A 316 -3.43 22.39 -6.48
C LYS A 316 -3.62 21.28 -7.49
N PHE A 317 -4.38 20.24 -7.16
CA PHE A 317 -4.74 19.21 -8.11
C PHE A 317 -5.46 19.82 -9.33
N MET A 318 -6.48 20.65 -9.08
CA MET A 318 -7.24 21.27 -10.17
C MET A 318 -6.41 22.28 -10.97
N LEU A 319 -5.58 23.08 -10.31
CA LEU A 319 -4.65 24.01 -10.98
C LEU A 319 -3.70 23.29 -11.95
N HIS A 320 -3.20 22.12 -11.56
CA HIS A 320 -2.24 21.33 -12.33
C HIS A 320 -2.88 20.19 -13.13
N GLN A 321 -4.21 20.10 -13.16
CA GLN A 321 -4.95 19.04 -13.84
C GLN A 321 -4.54 18.87 -15.31
N PRO A 322 -4.33 19.92 -16.12
CA PRO A 322 -3.83 19.76 -17.48
C PRO A 322 -2.50 18.99 -17.53
N SER A 323 -1.51 19.36 -16.69
CA SER A 323 -0.21 18.67 -16.66
C SER A 323 -0.34 17.21 -16.17
N LEU A 324 -1.19 16.96 -15.18
CA LEU A 324 -1.50 15.60 -14.69
C LEU A 324 -2.09 14.74 -15.80
N LEU A 325 -3.02 15.26 -16.60
CA LEU A 325 -3.64 14.53 -17.72
C LEU A 325 -2.68 14.26 -18.88
N HIS A 326 -1.60 15.04 -19.03
CA HIS A 326 -0.54 14.78 -20.00
C HIS A 326 0.55 13.85 -19.46
N GLY A 327 0.57 13.58 -18.14
CA GLY A 327 1.63 12.79 -17.50
C GLY A 327 2.92 13.58 -17.28
N GLU A 328 2.83 14.90 -17.24
CA GLU A 328 3.97 15.84 -17.16
C GLU A 328 3.91 16.65 -15.85
N PHE A 329 3.51 16.01 -14.75
CA PHE A 329 3.37 16.69 -13.47
C PHE A 329 4.73 17.27 -13.01
N PRO A 330 4.83 18.58 -12.72
CA PRO A 330 6.13 19.28 -12.61
C PRO A 330 6.80 19.14 -11.25
N ALA A 331 6.13 18.56 -10.25
CA ALA A 331 6.60 18.48 -8.88
C ALA A 331 6.70 17.03 -8.41
N LYS A 332 7.34 16.84 -7.26
CA LYS A 332 7.45 15.53 -6.61
C LYS A 332 6.07 14.96 -6.25
N ASP A 333 5.23 15.78 -5.63
CA ASP A 333 3.88 15.45 -5.16
C ASP A 333 3.03 16.74 -5.07
N LEU A 334 1.74 16.62 -4.73
CA LEU A 334 0.84 17.78 -4.61
C LEU A 334 1.16 18.68 -3.41
N ILE A 335 1.73 18.11 -2.34
CA ILE A 335 2.07 18.87 -1.13
C ILE A 335 3.16 19.90 -1.44
N ASN A 336 4.16 19.53 -2.25
CA ASN A 336 5.22 20.44 -2.71
C ASN A 336 4.74 21.65 -3.52
N LEU A 337 3.46 21.69 -3.94
CA LEU A 337 2.84 22.81 -4.64
C LEU A 337 1.91 23.65 -3.74
N CYS A 338 1.66 23.21 -2.51
CA CYS A 338 0.80 23.90 -1.53
C CYS A 338 1.46 25.20 -1.02
N ALA A 339 0.73 26.00 -0.24
CA ALA A 339 1.32 27.21 0.33
C ALA A 339 2.46 26.85 1.31
N PRO A 340 3.47 27.74 1.51
CA PRO A 340 4.56 27.50 2.45
C PRO A 340 4.09 27.06 3.83
N ALA A 341 3.01 27.65 4.35
CA ALA A 341 2.45 27.28 5.65
C ALA A 341 2.07 25.79 5.75
N VAL A 342 1.46 25.20 4.70
CA VAL A 342 1.12 23.76 4.67
C VAL A 342 2.37 22.91 4.48
N GLN A 343 3.26 23.31 3.57
CA GLN A 343 4.50 22.58 3.32
C GLN A 343 5.37 22.52 4.58
N ASP A 344 5.62 23.66 5.20
CA ASP A 344 6.47 23.81 6.38
C ASP A 344 5.89 23.03 7.55
N ALA A 345 4.58 23.09 7.79
CA ALA A 345 3.93 22.32 8.87
C ALA A 345 4.12 20.81 8.67
N LEU A 346 3.87 20.28 7.46
CA LEU A 346 4.00 18.84 7.19
C LEU A 346 5.47 18.39 7.17
N LEU A 347 6.39 19.23 6.69
CA LEU A 347 7.83 18.95 6.70
C LEU A 347 8.38 18.93 8.13
N GLN A 348 8.04 19.93 8.95
CA GLN A 348 8.43 19.98 10.36
C GLN A 348 7.82 18.82 11.14
N ALA A 349 6.57 18.45 10.84
CA ALA A 349 5.93 17.29 11.45
C ALA A 349 6.71 15.99 11.14
N LYS A 350 7.10 15.77 9.88
CA LYS A 350 7.91 14.62 9.47
C LYS A 350 9.30 14.63 10.13
N ASP A 351 9.94 15.79 10.25
CA ASP A 351 11.23 15.90 10.93
C ASP A 351 11.12 15.57 12.43
N LEU A 352 10.06 16.06 13.10
CA LEU A 352 9.79 15.77 14.49
C LEU A 352 9.55 14.27 14.73
N ALA A 353 8.77 13.62 13.88
CA ALA A 353 8.55 12.18 13.91
C ALA A 353 9.88 11.41 13.73
N SER A 354 10.69 11.80 12.75
CA SER A 354 12.00 11.19 12.48
C SER A 354 12.95 11.31 13.68
N ASN A 355 12.98 12.46 14.32
CA ASN A 355 13.92 12.74 15.41
C ASN A 355 13.51 12.13 16.75
N LYS A 356 12.21 12.09 17.07
CA LYS A 356 11.72 11.66 18.39
C LYS A 356 11.01 10.32 18.38
N VAL A 357 10.19 10.05 17.37
CA VAL A 357 9.40 8.83 17.31
C VAL A 357 10.24 7.69 16.74
N TYR A 358 10.93 7.92 15.62
CA TYR A 358 11.61 6.84 14.92
C TYR A 358 12.90 6.39 15.61
N ARG A 359 13.50 7.27 16.41
CA ARG A 359 14.69 6.97 17.23
C ARG A 359 14.36 6.45 18.62
N HIS A 360 13.08 6.30 18.97
CA HIS A 360 12.69 5.79 20.27
C HIS A 360 13.15 4.34 20.45
N ARG A 361 13.74 4.03 21.62
CA ARG A 361 14.40 2.74 21.90
C ARG A 361 13.54 1.52 21.58
N THR A 362 12.26 1.55 21.95
CA THR A 362 11.32 0.43 21.71
C THR A 362 11.18 0.13 20.21
N LYS A 363 11.17 1.17 19.38
CA LYS A 363 11.08 1.03 17.92
C LYS A 363 12.34 0.41 17.35
N LEU A 364 13.50 0.96 17.69
CA LEU A 364 14.79 0.42 17.25
C LEU A 364 14.96 -1.07 17.60
N VAL A 365 14.60 -1.47 18.82
CA VAL A 365 14.68 -2.88 19.24
C VAL A 365 13.76 -3.77 18.41
N THR A 366 12.54 -3.31 18.11
CA THR A 366 11.57 -4.10 17.34
C THR A 366 11.99 -4.20 15.87
N GLU A 367 12.49 -3.12 15.28
CA GLU A 367 13.03 -3.11 13.92
C GLU A 367 14.23 -4.06 13.82
N LEU A 368 15.18 -4.01 14.75
CA LEU A 368 16.33 -4.93 14.78
C LEU A 368 15.90 -6.40 14.93
N ALA A 369 14.86 -6.67 15.73
CA ALA A 369 14.35 -8.03 15.93
C ALA A 369 13.62 -8.59 14.69
N SER A 370 13.15 -7.74 13.78
CA SER A 370 12.46 -8.18 12.57
C SER A 370 13.37 -8.92 11.57
N TYR A 371 14.64 -8.50 11.45
CA TYR A 371 15.62 -9.12 10.55
C TYR A 371 15.82 -10.62 10.81
N PRO A 372 16.22 -11.06 12.03
CA PRO A 372 16.38 -12.49 12.31
C PRO A 372 15.04 -13.24 12.29
N CYS A 373 13.93 -12.58 12.56
CA CYS A 373 12.59 -13.17 12.47
C CYS A 373 12.27 -13.60 11.03
N ILE A 374 12.37 -12.67 10.08
CA ILE A 374 12.16 -12.93 8.65
C ILE A 374 13.18 -13.94 8.11
N ALA A 375 14.46 -13.78 8.47
CA ALA A 375 15.52 -14.67 8.02
C ALA A 375 15.27 -16.13 8.45
N THR A 376 14.84 -16.36 9.70
CA THR A 376 14.54 -17.71 10.22
C THR A 376 13.46 -18.41 9.41
N ILE A 377 12.42 -17.67 9.01
CA ILE A 377 11.32 -18.19 8.20
C ILE A 377 11.82 -18.53 6.78
N LEU A 378 12.56 -17.62 6.14
CA LEU A 378 13.10 -17.83 4.80
C LEU A 378 14.13 -18.96 4.74
N ASP A 379 14.99 -19.07 5.76
CA ASP A 379 15.99 -20.15 5.90
C ASP A 379 15.33 -21.54 6.02
N ALA A 380 14.08 -21.61 6.48
CA ALA A 380 13.30 -22.84 6.49
C ALA A 380 12.60 -23.11 5.14
N LEU A 381 11.97 -22.08 4.56
CA LEU A 381 11.07 -22.25 3.42
C LEU A 381 11.80 -22.28 2.08
N VAL A 382 12.70 -21.33 1.81
CA VAL A 382 13.33 -21.18 0.49
C VAL A 382 14.12 -22.42 0.06
N PRO A 383 14.95 -23.04 0.93
CA PRO A 383 15.66 -24.26 0.55
C PRO A 383 14.71 -25.42 0.23
N ALA A 384 13.65 -25.61 1.03
CA ALA A 384 12.67 -26.67 0.83
C ALA A 384 11.91 -26.50 -0.49
N VAL A 385 11.49 -25.27 -0.79
CA VAL A 385 10.83 -24.93 -2.07
C VAL A 385 11.77 -25.11 -3.25
N HIS A 386 13.02 -24.66 -3.13
CA HIS A 386 14.02 -24.81 -4.18
C HIS A 386 14.26 -26.30 -4.49
N ALA A 387 14.48 -27.13 -3.46
CA ALA A 387 14.66 -28.56 -3.61
C ALA A 387 13.44 -29.21 -4.26
N TYR A 388 12.22 -28.85 -3.81
CA TYR A 388 10.98 -29.41 -4.35
C TYR A 388 10.85 -29.17 -5.86
N ILE A 389 11.09 -27.94 -6.32
CA ILE A 389 11.01 -27.59 -7.75
C ILE A 389 12.15 -28.27 -8.54
N ARG A 390 13.40 -28.21 -8.05
CA ARG A 390 14.56 -28.76 -8.77
C ARG A 390 14.55 -30.28 -8.89
N GLN A 391 13.98 -30.97 -7.93
CA GLN A 391 13.93 -32.44 -7.89
C GLN A 391 12.58 -33.01 -8.35
N GLY A 392 11.65 -32.15 -8.81
CA GLY A 392 10.32 -32.58 -9.23
C GLY A 392 9.52 -33.26 -8.12
N GLY A 393 9.73 -32.85 -6.87
CA GLY A 393 9.00 -33.30 -5.68
C GLY A 393 9.31 -34.72 -5.19
N LYS A 394 10.40 -35.36 -5.65
CA LYS A 394 10.67 -36.79 -5.36
C LYS A 394 11.68 -37.05 -4.25
N GLU A 395 12.55 -36.10 -3.90
CA GLU A 395 13.71 -36.33 -3.02
C GLU A 395 13.88 -35.29 -1.90
N LEU A 396 12.78 -34.86 -1.29
CA LEU A 396 12.85 -33.98 -0.13
C LEU A 396 13.33 -34.73 1.12
N THR A 397 14.18 -34.09 1.90
CA THR A 397 14.52 -34.54 3.25
C THR A 397 13.29 -34.41 4.18
N PRO A 398 13.24 -35.15 5.31
CA PRO A 398 12.16 -35.01 6.28
C PRO A 398 11.94 -33.58 6.77
N ARG A 399 13.02 -32.80 6.92
CA ARG A 399 12.95 -31.39 7.33
C ARG A 399 12.31 -30.52 6.24
N GLU A 400 12.68 -30.72 4.98
CA GLU A 400 12.08 -29.97 3.86
C GLU A 400 10.61 -30.31 3.68
N HIS A 401 10.22 -31.58 3.85
CA HIS A 401 8.81 -31.98 3.87
C HIS A 401 8.00 -31.26 4.96
N LEU A 402 8.55 -31.12 6.18
CA LEU A 402 7.90 -30.37 7.25
C LEU A 402 7.81 -28.87 6.91
N ALA A 403 8.87 -28.28 6.37
CA ALA A 403 8.87 -26.87 5.97
C ALA A 403 7.85 -26.57 4.87
N MET A 404 7.73 -27.45 3.87
CA MET A 404 6.68 -27.35 2.84
C MET A 404 5.27 -27.41 3.44
N GLY A 405 5.08 -28.17 4.52
CA GLY A 405 3.81 -28.27 5.24
C GLY A 405 3.39 -27.00 5.98
N LEU A 406 4.29 -26.02 6.14
CA LEU A 406 3.97 -24.73 6.75
C LEU A 406 3.31 -23.75 5.77
N LEU A 407 3.46 -23.96 4.46
CA LEU A 407 2.92 -23.06 3.44
C LEU A 407 1.42 -23.29 3.26
N ASP A 408 0.63 -22.22 3.37
CA ASP A 408 -0.81 -22.26 3.08
C ASP A 408 -1.09 -22.49 1.59
N SER A 409 -0.19 -22.04 0.71
CA SER A 409 -0.35 -22.18 -0.73
C SER A 409 0.34 -23.44 -1.25
N HIS A 410 -0.38 -24.22 -2.06
CA HIS A 410 0.19 -25.41 -2.68
C HIS A 410 1.15 -25.02 -3.81
N ILE A 411 2.44 -25.25 -3.56
CA ILE A 411 3.47 -25.25 -4.59
C ILE A 411 3.33 -26.54 -5.39
N GLN A 412 3.25 -26.40 -6.71
CA GLN A 412 3.08 -27.49 -7.66
C GLN A 412 4.40 -27.77 -8.35
N THR A 413 4.65 -29.03 -8.72
CA THR A 413 5.87 -29.40 -9.46
C THR A 413 5.96 -28.75 -10.85
N GLY A 414 4.84 -28.26 -11.39
CA GLY A 414 4.79 -27.49 -12.64
C GLY A 414 5.09 -25.99 -12.48
N ASP A 415 5.20 -25.48 -11.25
CA ASP A 415 5.57 -24.08 -11.03
C ASP A 415 7.02 -23.83 -11.50
N SER A 416 7.28 -22.64 -12.04
CA SER A 416 8.65 -22.16 -12.19
C SER A 416 9.25 -21.84 -10.81
N LEU A 417 10.59 -21.79 -10.72
CA LEU A 417 11.26 -21.41 -9.48
C LEU A 417 10.85 -19.99 -9.02
N TYR A 418 10.66 -19.08 -9.97
CA TYR A 418 10.13 -17.74 -9.69
C TYR A 418 8.71 -17.79 -9.11
N GLN A 419 7.78 -18.55 -9.71
CA GLN A 419 6.42 -18.69 -9.17
C GLN A 419 6.43 -19.28 -7.76
N ALA A 420 7.28 -20.27 -7.50
CA ALA A 420 7.41 -20.89 -6.20
C ALA A 420 7.98 -19.92 -5.15
N TYR A 421 8.97 -19.08 -5.51
CA TYR A 421 9.48 -18.03 -4.62
C TYR A 421 8.49 -16.90 -4.38
N MET A 422 7.72 -16.51 -5.40
CA MET A 422 6.62 -15.57 -5.21
C MET A 422 5.59 -16.13 -4.21
N LYS A 423 5.26 -17.43 -4.25
CA LYS A 423 4.38 -18.07 -3.25
C LYS A 423 4.96 -18.04 -1.82
N VAL A 424 6.28 -18.15 -1.66
CA VAL A 424 6.93 -17.95 -0.36
C VAL A 424 6.79 -16.50 0.09
N LEU A 425 7.03 -15.54 -0.81
CA LEU A 425 6.85 -14.11 -0.53
C LEU A 425 5.39 -13.76 -0.21
N ASP A 426 4.42 -14.39 -0.89
CA ASP A 426 2.99 -14.25 -0.61
C ASP A 426 2.66 -14.71 0.80
N PHE A 427 3.20 -15.86 1.21
CA PHE A 427 3.01 -16.41 2.55
C PHE A 427 3.62 -15.50 3.62
N VAL A 428 4.89 -15.11 3.46
CA VAL A 428 5.60 -14.26 4.43
C VAL A 428 5.00 -12.85 4.48
N GLY A 429 4.71 -12.25 3.32
CA GLY A 429 4.10 -10.91 3.21
C GLY A 429 2.69 -10.86 3.81
N ALA A 430 1.92 -11.94 3.72
CA ALA A 430 0.59 -12.02 4.30
C ALA A 430 0.60 -12.11 5.84
N MET A 431 1.70 -12.53 6.48
CA MET A 431 1.76 -12.72 7.94
C MET A 431 1.48 -11.42 8.70
N THR A 432 0.90 -11.56 9.89
CA THR A 432 0.84 -10.46 10.87
C THR A 432 2.12 -10.46 11.72
N ASP A 433 2.45 -9.35 12.37
CA ASP A 433 3.71 -9.22 13.13
C ASP A 433 3.84 -10.28 14.22
N ASN A 434 2.77 -10.50 14.99
CA ASN A 434 2.74 -11.53 16.02
C ASN A 434 2.86 -12.94 15.45
N TYR A 435 2.25 -13.20 14.30
CA TYR A 435 2.33 -14.51 13.65
C TYR A 435 3.75 -14.79 13.18
N ALA A 436 4.39 -13.83 12.50
CA ALA A 436 5.78 -13.95 12.06
C ALA A 436 6.72 -14.15 13.25
N ALA A 437 6.59 -13.33 14.30
CA ALA A 437 7.40 -13.44 15.52
C ALA A 437 7.23 -14.79 16.23
N ASN A 438 5.99 -15.27 16.36
CA ASN A 438 5.70 -16.57 16.98
C ASN A 438 6.27 -17.72 16.13
N MET A 439 6.07 -17.69 14.81
CA MET A 439 6.59 -18.70 13.90
C MET A 439 8.12 -18.75 13.93
N ALA A 440 8.80 -17.60 13.86
CA ALA A 440 10.25 -17.56 13.94
C ALA A 440 10.77 -18.11 15.28
N ARG A 441 10.09 -17.79 16.40
CA ARG A 441 10.42 -18.35 17.71
C ARG A 441 10.26 -19.87 17.74
N GLU A 442 9.13 -20.39 17.26
CA GLU A 442 8.87 -21.84 17.20
C GLU A 442 9.88 -22.56 16.32
N LEU A 443 10.21 -22.00 15.15
CA LEU A 443 11.22 -22.56 14.24
C LEU A 443 12.65 -22.52 14.81
N SER A 444 12.97 -21.51 15.63
CA SER A 444 14.28 -21.39 16.27
C SER A 444 14.52 -22.41 17.40
N GLY A 445 13.45 -23.10 17.84
CA GLY A 445 13.49 -24.02 18.97
C GLY A 445 13.45 -23.38 20.35
N VAL A 446 13.36 -22.05 20.42
CA VAL A 446 13.24 -21.31 21.69
C VAL A 446 11.86 -21.56 22.29
N GLY A 447 11.83 -22.17 23.48
CA GLY A 447 10.58 -22.48 24.21
C GLY A 447 9.86 -23.73 23.72
N ILE A 448 10.56 -24.65 23.03
CA ILE A 448 10.04 -25.99 22.70
C ILE A 448 9.81 -26.87 23.95
N LEU A 449 10.28 -26.44 25.12
CA LEU A 449 10.02 -27.05 26.43
C LEU A 449 9.69 -25.98 27.48
#